data_AF-A0A836KG73-F1
#
_entry.id   AF-A0A836KG73-F1
#
_cell.length_a   1.000
_cell.length_b   1.000
_cell.length_c   1.000
_cell.angle_alpha   90.00
_cell.angle_beta   90.00
_cell.angle_gamma   90.00
#
_symmetry.space_group_name_H-M   'P 1'
#
loop_
_entity.id
_entity.type
_entity.pdbx_description
1 polymer ?
#
loop_
_entity_poly.entity_id
_entity_poly.type
_entity_poly.pdbx_seq_one_letter_code
_entity_poly.pdbx_strand_id
1 'polypeptide(L)'
;MEKVLAYLQDTLLGQYLELVPSRWSALLPRLAKRTQRLQALADVTSISEVEKAVEDDFHLATQLLHAEHGIYHEGVALFDALSHTSDVMRHTWRLLAHDVLAELAAKEMILAHWKAAVATIAADTLRVYSHALLIHSRVTKARVHHLAELIRAEVRGN
;
A
#
# COMPACT_ATOMS: atom_id res chain seq x y z
N MET A 1 -19.46 -12.50 10.99
CA MET A 1 -18.37 -12.06 11.88
C MET A 1 -17.07 -12.84 11.68
N GLU A 2 -17.10 -14.17 11.55
CA GLU A 2 -15.89 -14.98 11.32
C GLU A 2 -15.08 -14.58 10.07
N LYS A 3 -15.75 -14.34 8.94
CA LYS A 3 -15.11 -13.82 7.71
C LYS A 3 -14.37 -12.49 7.92
N VAL A 4 -14.91 -11.62 8.78
CA VAL A 4 -14.29 -10.32 9.09
C VAL A 4 -13.03 -10.52 9.93
N LEU A 5 -13.07 -11.43 10.91
CA LEU A 5 -11.89 -11.78 11.70
C LEU A 5 -10.80 -12.40 10.83
N ALA A 6 -11.15 -13.32 9.93
CA ALA A 6 -10.22 -13.90 8.97
C ALA A 6 -9.58 -12.81 8.09
N TYR A 7 -10.38 -11.89 7.54
CA TYR A 7 -9.87 -10.75 6.78
C TYR A 7 -8.89 -9.88 7.58
N LEU A 8 -9.20 -9.55 8.84
CA LEU A 8 -8.29 -8.77 9.68
C LEU A 8 -6.97 -9.51 9.94
N GLN A 9 -7.01 -10.82 10.15
CA GLN A 9 -5.84 -11.63 10.48
C GLN A 9 -5.01 -11.97 9.24
N ASP A 10 -5.62 -12.57 8.23
CA ASP A 10 -4.89 -13.10 7.09
C ASP A 10 -4.59 -12.00 6.08
N THR A 11 -5.53 -11.09 5.85
CA THR A 11 -5.41 -10.05 4.82
C THR A 11 -4.75 -8.78 5.38
N LEU A 12 -5.31 -8.12 6.41
CA LEU A 12 -4.72 -6.88 6.91
C LEU A 12 -3.39 -7.09 7.65
N LEU A 13 -3.32 -8.03 8.60
CA LEU A 13 -2.06 -8.29 9.31
C LEU A 13 -1.07 -9.03 8.40
N GLY A 14 -1.46 -10.18 7.83
CA GLY A 14 -0.56 -11.02 7.06
C GLY A 14 -0.16 -10.44 5.68
N GLN A 15 -1.12 -9.95 4.90
CA GLN A 15 -0.80 -9.43 3.57
C GLN A 15 -0.42 -7.95 3.60
N TYR A 16 -1.28 -7.08 4.10
CA TYR A 16 -1.08 -5.63 4.01
C TYR A 16 0.06 -5.10 4.90
N LEU A 17 0.21 -5.61 6.12
CA LEU A 17 1.23 -5.13 7.07
C LEU A 17 2.55 -5.92 7.05
N GLU A 18 2.61 -7.08 6.41
CA GLU A 18 3.83 -7.89 6.35
C GLU A 18 4.29 -8.11 4.90
N LEU A 19 3.46 -8.77 4.08
CA LEU A 19 3.87 -9.16 2.72
C LEU A 19 4.02 -7.95 1.77
N VAL A 20 3.06 -7.04 1.72
CA VAL A 20 3.07 -5.88 0.82
C VAL A 20 4.31 -4.99 1.05
N PRO A 21 4.66 -4.60 2.30
CA PRO A 21 5.90 -3.86 2.57
C PRO A 21 7.17 -4.55 2.04
N SER A 22 7.24 -5.88 2.11
CA SER A 22 8.39 -6.63 1.58
C SER A 22 8.49 -6.58 0.06
N ARG A 23 7.36 -6.51 -0.65
CA ARG A 23 7.33 -6.36 -2.11
C ARG A 23 7.76 -4.96 -2.53
N TRP A 24 7.31 -3.94 -1.80
CA TRP A 24 7.78 -2.57 -1.98
C TRP A 24 9.27 -2.42 -1.68
N SER A 25 9.78 -3.04 -0.61
CA SER A 25 11.20 -2.94 -0.25
C SER A 25 12.13 -3.57 -1.28
N ALA A 26 11.65 -4.59 -2.00
CA ALA A 26 12.37 -5.17 -3.13
C ALA A 26 12.30 -4.29 -4.40
N LEU A 27 11.14 -3.69 -4.67
CA LEU A 27 10.90 -2.92 -5.90
C LEU A 27 11.55 -1.53 -5.88
N LEU A 28 11.40 -0.78 -4.80
CA LEU A 28 11.75 0.65 -4.74
C LEU A 28 13.24 0.93 -4.97
N PRO A 29 14.19 0.20 -4.36
CA PRO A 29 15.62 0.41 -4.63
C PRO A 29 15.98 0.13 -6.09
N ARG A 30 15.33 -0.89 -6.70
CA ARG A 30 15.55 -1.25 -8.10
C ARG A 30 15.04 -0.16 -9.04
N LEU A 31 13.82 0.32 -8.79
CA LEU A 31 13.20 1.41 -9.55
C LEU A 31 14.05 2.69 -9.44
N ALA A 32 14.43 3.11 -8.23
CA ALA A 32 15.28 4.29 -8.00
C ALA A 32 16.62 4.19 -8.73
N LYS A 33 17.31 3.05 -8.61
CA LYS A 33 18.59 2.82 -9.29
C LYS A 33 18.46 2.87 -10.81
N ARG A 34 17.39 2.29 -11.37
CA ARG A 34 17.15 2.29 -12.83
C ARG A 34 16.75 3.68 -13.33
N THR A 35 15.94 4.44 -12.59
CA THR A 35 15.65 5.84 -12.89
C THR A 35 16.94 6.67 -12.95
N GLN A 36 17.81 6.56 -11.94
CA GLN A 36 19.09 7.29 -11.94
C GLN A 36 20.01 6.86 -13.07
N ARG A 37 20.05 5.56 -13.38
CA ARG A 37 20.82 5.05 -14.52
C ARG A 37 20.31 5.66 -15.83
N LEU A 38 18.99 5.68 -16.04
CA LEU A 38 18.38 6.26 -17.23
C LEU A 38 18.82 7.72 -17.44
N GLN A 39 18.82 8.51 -16.36
CA GLN A 39 19.23 9.92 -16.39
C GLN A 39 20.72 10.14 -16.71
N ALA A 40 21.57 9.13 -16.49
CA ALA A 40 23.01 9.21 -16.70
C ALA A 40 23.47 8.68 -18.06
N LEU A 41 22.59 8.01 -18.82
CA LEU A 41 22.95 7.43 -20.11
C LEU A 41 22.96 8.48 -21.22
N ALA A 42 23.99 8.41 -22.08
CA ALA A 42 24.13 9.24 -23.27
C ALA A 42 23.95 8.46 -24.59
N ASP A 43 23.96 7.12 -24.53
CA ASP A 43 23.89 6.24 -25.70
C ASP A 43 22.46 5.70 -25.93
N VAL A 44 21.93 5.95 -27.13
CA VAL A 44 20.53 5.70 -27.54
C VAL A 44 20.12 4.23 -27.41
N THR A 45 20.98 3.27 -27.74
CA THR A 45 20.62 1.84 -27.65
C THR A 45 20.50 1.39 -26.19
N SER A 46 21.41 1.86 -25.34
CA SER A 46 21.37 1.60 -23.90
C SER A 46 20.20 2.30 -23.19
N ILE A 47 19.73 3.42 -23.74
CA ILE A 47 18.58 4.17 -23.23
C ILE A 47 17.31 3.34 -23.37
N SER A 48 17.02 2.77 -24.56
CA SER A 48 15.78 2.03 -24.81
C SER A 48 15.59 0.81 -23.89
N GLU A 49 16.67 0.06 -23.60
CA GLU A 49 16.60 -1.08 -22.69
C GLU A 49 16.30 -0.66 -21.24
N VAL A 50 16.92 0.44 -20.79
CA VAL A 50 16.73 0.94 -19.42
C VAL A 50 15.37 1.63 -19.27
N GLU A 51 14.88 2.34 -20.29
CA GLU A 51 13.52 2.89 -20.32
C GLU A 51 12.48 1.81 -20.14
N LYS A 52 12.59 0.73 -20.92
CA LYS A 52 11.69 -0.43 -20.77
C LYS A 52 11.76 -1.04 -19.37
N ALA A 53 12.96 -1.20 -18.83
CA ALA A 53 13.12 -1.75 -17.47
C ALA A 53 12.53 -0.85 -16.37
N VAL A 54 12.56 0.47 -16.56
CA VAL A 54 11.91 1.44 -15.66
C VAL A 54 10.38 1.37 -15.82
N GLU A 55 9.88 1.25 -17.05
CA GLU A 55 8.46 1.08 -17.32
C GLU A 55 7.89 -0.21 -16.72
N ASP A 56 8.62 -1.32 -16.86
CA ASP A 56 8.28 -2.61 -16.24
C ASP A 56 8.21 -2.49 -14.70
N ASP A 57 9.13 -1.75 -14.09
CA ASP A 57 9.10 -1.50 -12.64
C ASP A 57 7.90 -0.64 -12.21
N PHE A 58 7.54 0.38 -13.00
CA PHE A 58 6.32 1.15 -12.74
C PHE A 58 5.06 0.29 -12.95
N HIS A 59 5.05 -0.62 -13.91
CA HIS A 59 3.96 -1.56 -14.09
C HIS A 59 3.78 -2.47 -12.87
N LEU A 60 4.89 -3.00 -12.33
CA LEU A 60 4.86 -3.76 -11.07
C LEU A 60 4.39 -2.90 -9.89
N ALA A 61 4.80 -1.64 -9.80
CA ALA A 61 4.31 -0.71 -8.77
C ALA A 61 2.78 -0.52 -8.87
N THR A 62 2.24 -0.37 -10.08
CA THR A 62 0.79 -0.28 -10.32
C THR A 62 0.07 -1.56 -9.91
N GLN A 63 0.64 -2.74 -10.20
CA GLN A 63 0.05 -4.01 -9.75
C GLN A 63 0.03 -4.13 -8.22
N LEU A 64 1.07 -3.69 -7.53
CA LEU A 64 1.11 -3.66 -6.06
C LEU A 64 0.05 -2.72 -5.50
N LEU A 65 -0.06 -1.50 -6.03
CA LEU A 65 -1.13 -0.56 -5.66
C LEU A 65 -2.51 -1.16 -5.87
N HIS A 66 -2.74 -1.82 -7.01
CA HIS A 66 -4.01 -2.45 -7.29
C HIS A 66 -4.36 -3.57 -6.29
N ALA A 67 -3.36 -4.36 -5.89
CA ALA A 67 -3.55 -5.37 -4.85
C ALA A 67 -3.91 -4.73 -3.49
N GLU A 68 -3.27 -3.63 -3.11
CA GLU A 68 -3.61 -2.91 -1.87
C GLU A 68 -5.02 -2.30 -1.92
N HIS A 69 -5.43 -1.73 -3.06
CA HIS A 69 -6.82 -1.29 -3.28
C HIS A 69 -7.80 -2.46 -3.17
N GLY A 70 -7.45 -3.63 -3.69
CA GLY A 70 -8.24 -4.85 -3.55
C GLY A 70 -8.48 -5.20 -2.09
N ILE A 71 -7.44 -5.15 -1.25
CA ILE A 71 -7.55 -5.36 0.20
C ILE A 71 -8.51 -4.32 0.80
N TYR A 72 -8.31 -3.04 0.51
CA TYR A 72 -9.19 -1.98 1.01
C TYR A 72 -10.67 -2.21 0.64
N HIS A 73 -10.95 -2.49 -0.63
CA HIS A 73 -12.31 -2.72 -1.12
C HIS A 73 -12.96 -3.97 -0.53
N GLU A 74 -12.19 -5.06 -0.36
CA GLU A 74 -12.67 -6.25 0.35
C GLU A 74 -13.10 -5.91 1.78
N GLY A 75 -12.27 -5.15 2.51
CA GLY A 75 -12.61 -4.68 3.86
C GLY A 75 -13.88 -3.83 3.88
N VAL A 76 -14.00 -2.85 2.99
CA VAL A 76 -15.21 -2.00 2.91
C VAL A 76 -16.44 -2.85 2.67
N ALA A 77 -16.41 -3.75 1.69
CA ALA A 77 -17.54 -4.63 1.39
C ALA A 77 -17.91 -5.53 2.57
N LEU A 78 -16.93 -6.10 3.27
CA LEU A 78 -17.16 -6.96 4.43
C LEU A 78 -17.81 -6.21 5.59
N PHE A 79 -17.37 -4.99 5.89
CA PHE A 79 -17.89 -4.20 7.01
C PHE A 79 -19.20 -3.49 6.69
N ASP A 80 -19.43 -3.07 5.44
CA ASP A 80 -20.71 -2.49 5.00
C ASP A 80 -21.84 -3.52 5.00
N ALA A 81 -21.51 -4.80 4.76
CA ALA A 81 -22.46 -5.91 4.87
C ALA A 81 -22.91 -6.20 6.31
N LEU A 82 -22.28 -5.59 7.33
CA LEU A 82 -22.66 -5.79 8.73
C LEU A 82 -23.76 -4.79 9.13
N SER A 83 -25.00 -5.26 9.12
CA SER A 83 -26.19 -4.44 9.47
C SER A 83 -26.34 -4.16 10.96
N HIS A 84 -25.85 -5.04 11.85
CA HIS A 84 -26.09 -4.98 13.30
C HIS A 84 -24.79 -4.99 14.12
N THR A 85 -23.98 -3.94 13.97
CA THR A 85 -22.71 -3.81 14.71
C THR A 85 -22.74 -2.61 15.62
N SER A 86 -22.15 -2.73 16.81
CA SER A 86 -21.94 -1.60 17.70
C SER A 86 -21.28 -0.39 17.01
N ASP A 87 -21.67 0.81 17.46
CA ASP A 87 -21.17 2.08 16.92
C ASP A 87 -19.65 2.21 17.11
N VAL A 88 -19.14 1.69 18.23
CA VAL A 88 -17.70 1.67 18.52
C VAL A 88 -16.94 0.86 17.47
N MET A 89 -17.41 -0.35 17.14
CA MET A 89 -16.78 -1.18 16.12
C MET A 89 -16.82 -0.52 14.74
N ARG A 90 -17.97 0.05 14.37
CA ARG A 90 -18.15 0.76 13.10
C ARG A 90 -17.25 1.99 13.00
N HIS A 91 -17.13 2.76 14.08
CA HIS A 91 -16.26 3.92 14.14
C HIS A 91 -14.78 3.53 14.02
N THR A 92 -14.34 2.53 14.79
CA THR A 92 -12.95 2.03 14.74
C THR A 92 -12.59 1.51 13.35
N TRP A 93 -13.49 0.77 12.69
CA TRP A 93 -13.28 0.36 11.30
C TRP A 93 -13.16 1.57 10.36
N ARG A 94 -14.07 2.54 10.43
CA ARG A 94 -14.02 3.73 9.55
C ARG A 94 -12.72 4.51 9.69
N LEU A 95 -12.21 4.66 10.91
CA LEU A 95 -10.90 5.29 11.14
C LEU A 95 -9.78 4.49 10.48
N LEU A 96 -9.77 3.16 10.66
CA LEU A 96 -8.78 2.30 10.03
C LEU A 96 -8.84 2.35 8.49
N ALA A 97 -10.04 2.28 7.92
CA ALA A 97 -10.28 2.36 6.48
C ALA A 97 -9.82 3.71 5.91
N HIS A 98 -10.14 4.82 6.60
CA HIS A 98 -9.66 6.15 6.23
C HIS A 98 -8.12 6.23 6.21
N ASP A 99 -7.47 5.63 7.20
CA ASP A 99 -6.01 5.60 7.26
C ASP A 99 -5.37 4.77 6.15
N VAL A 100 -5.95 3.61 5.80
CA VAL A 100 -5.53 2.83 4.63
C VAL A 100 -5.69 3.65 3.35
N LEU A 101 -6.83 4.32 3.16
CA LEU A 101 -7.09 5.15 1.98
C LEU A 101 -6.12 6.33 1.88
N ALA A 102 -5.78 6.97 2.99
CA ALA A 102 -4.81 8.06 3.02
C ALA A 102 -3.40 7.60 2.60
N GLU A 103 -2.97 6.42 3.04
CA GLU A 103 -1.70 5.82 2.63
C GLU A 103 -1.71 5.46 1.13
N LEU A 104 -2.80 4.87 0.63
CA LEU A 104 -3.00 4.57 -0.80
C LEU A 104 -2.89 5.83 -1.66
N ALA A 105 -3.63 6.89 -1.30
CA ALA A 105 -3.60 8.16 -2.03
C ALA A 105 -2.20 8.78 -2.05
N ALA A 106 -1.48 8.73 -0.92
CA ALA A 106 -0.10 9.22 -0.86
C ALA A 106 0.82 8.43 -1.81
N LYS A 107 0.70 7.09 -1.84
CA LYS A 107 1.49 6.24 -2.73
C LYS A 107 1.19 6.53 -4.20
N GLU A 108 -0.09 6.67 -4.57
CA GLU A 108 -0.51 7.02 -5.93
C GLU A 108 0.07 8.35 -6.38
N MET A 109 -0.03 9.39 -5.54
CA MET A 109 0.51 10.71 -5.86
C MET A 109 2.03 10.68 -6.06
N ILE A 110 2.75 10.00 -5.17
CA ILE A 110 4.21 9.87 -5.24
C ILE A 110 4.62 9.14 -6.52
N LEU A 111 3.99 8.01 -6.84
CA LEU A 111 4.33 7.20 -8.00
C LEU A 111 3.96 7.89 -9.31
N ALA A 112 2.81 8.58 -9.35
CA ALA A 112 2.42 9.38 -10.50
C ALA A 112 3.43 10.51 -10.77
N HIS A 113 3.83 11.24 -9.73
CA HIS A 113 4.83 12.30 -9.87
C HIS A 113 6.19 11.74 -10.29
N TRP A 114 6.66 10.65 -9.65
CA TRP A 114 7.91 10.00 -10.02
C TRP A 114 7.88 9.56 -11.49
N LYS A 115 6.82 8.90 -11.95
CA LYS A 115 6.69 8.47 -13.35
C LYS A 115 6.72 9.66 -14.31
N ALA A 116 6.02 10.74 -13.99
CA ALA A 116 6.00 11.95 -14.82
C ALA A 116 7.35 12.69 -14.85
N ALA A 117 8.11 12.65 -13.76
CA ALA A 117 9.39 13.34 -13.60
C ALA A 117 10.60 12.41 -13.81
N VAL A 118 10.44 11.23 -14.42
CA VAL A 118 11.48 10.19 -14.48
C VAL A 118 12.82 10.69 -15.03
N ALA A 119 12.80 11.62 -15.99
CA ALA A 119 14.00 12.17 -16.62
C ALA A 119 14.71 13.26 -15.79
N THR A 120 14.04 13.86 -14.82
CA THR A 120 14.53 15.07 -14.11
C THR A 120 14.50 14.96 -12.59
N ILE A 121 13.86 13.92 -12.04
CA ILE A 121 13.71 13.73 -10.60
C ILE A 121 15.08 13.55 -9.93
N ALA A 122 15.33 14.34 -8.89
CA ALA A 122 16.60 14.32 -8.18
C ALA A 122 16.77 13.04 -7.33
N ALA A 123 18.03 12.62 -7.17
CA ALA A 123 18.40 11.49 -6.33
C ALA A 123 17.84 11.56 -4.89
N ASP A 124 17.87 12.74 -4.28
CA ASP A 124 17.36 12.94 -2.92
C ASP A 124 15.84 12.80 -2.85
N THR A 125 15.12 13.30 -3.86
CA THR A 125 13.67 13.09 -3.97
C THR A 125 13.33 11.61 -4.08
N LEU A 126 14.10 10.83 -4.86
CA LEU A 126 13.92 9.39 -4.98
C LEU A 126 14.12 8.65 -3.64
N ARG A 127 15.08 9.08 -2.83
CA ARG A 127 15.29 8.53 -1.48
C ARG A 127 14.11 8.83 -0.56
N VAL A 128 13.63 10.08 -0.56
CA VAL A 128 12.47 10.50 0.23
C VAL A 128 11.23 9.73 -0.21
N TYR A 129 10.99 9.58 -1.51
CA TYR A 129 9.86 8.82 -2.05
C TYR A 129 9.93 7.36 -1.69
N SER A 130 11.10 6.73 -1.83
CA SER A 130 11.29 5.32 -1.44
C SER A 130 11.00 5.11 0.04
N HIS A 131 11.42 6.05 0.90
CA HIS A 131 11.13 6.00 2.33
C HIS A 131 9.63 6.17 2.62
N ALA A 132 8.99 7.18 2.02
CA ALA A 132 7.57 7.46 2.20
C ALA A 132 6.67 6.31 1.73
N LEU A 133 7.01 5.65 0.61
CA LEU A 133 6.25 4.51 0.09
C LEU A 133 6.36 3.25 0.95
N LEU A 134 7.42 3.12 1.77
CA LEU A 134 7.64 1.98 2.66
C LEU A 134 6.97 2.12 4.01
N ILE A 135 6.82 3.35 4.50
CA ILE A 135 6.29 3.56 5.85
C ILE A 135 4.77 3.51 5.80
N HIS A 136 4.19 2.47 6.40
CA HIS A 136 2.76 2.41 6.71
C HIS A 136 2.52 3.15 8.03
N SER A 137 2.64 4.47 8.03
CA SER A 137 2.69 5.29 9.26
C SER A 137 1.37 5.26 10.04
N ARG A 138 0.24 5.12 9.34
CA ARG A 138 -1.10 5.29 9.92
C ARG A 138 -1.78 3.98 10.29
N VAL A 139 -1.36 2.87 9.68
CA VAL A 139 -1.97 1.55 9.85
C VAL A 139 -1.03 0.66 10.67
N THR A 140 -1.39 0.39 11.92
CA THR A 140 -0.54 -0.38 12.85
C THR A 140 -1.17 -1.71 13.22
N LYS A 141 -0.33 -2.72 13.49
CA LYS A 141 -0.81 -4.04 13.98
C LYS A 141 -1.68 -3.89 15.22
N ALA A 142 -1.30 -3.00 16.15
CA ALA A 142 -2.06 -2.74 17.38
C ALA A 142 -3.51 -2.29 17.10
N ARG A 143 -3.72 -1.40 16.11
CA ARG A 143 -5.07 -0.95 15.74
C ARG A 143 -5.90 -2.06 15.10
N VAL A 144 -5.28 -2.89 14.26
CA VAL A 144 -5.96 -4.04 13.66
C VAL A 144 -6.34 -5.07 14.73
N HIS A 145 -5.43 -5.35 15.68
CA HIS A 145 -5.72 -6.23 16.81
C HIS A 145 -6.85 -5.70 17.69
N HIS A 146 -6.83 -4.40 18.01
CA HIS A 146 -7.90 -3.77 18.77
C HIS A 146 -9.27 -3.93 18.11
N LEU A 147 -9.36 -3.71 16.79
CA LEU A 147 -10.60 -3.94 16.04
C LEU A 147 -11.04 -5.41 16.08
N ALA A 148 -10.10 -6.35 15.96
CA ALA A 148 -10.40 -7.78 16.08
C ALA A 148 -10.91 -8.17 17.48
N GLU A 149 -10.37 -7.56 18.53
CA GLU A 149 -10.85 -7.75 19.91
C GLU A 149 -12.27 -7.23 20.10
N LEU A 150 -12.60 -6.04 19.57
CA LEU A 150 -13.96 -5.50 19.58
C LEU A 150 -14.94 -6.45 18.90
N ILE A 151 -14.59 -6.97 17.72
CA ILE A 151 -15.43 -7.94 16.99
C ILE A 151 -15.64 -9.22 17.81
N ARG A 152 -14.59 -9.74 18.46
CA ARG A 152 -14.71 -10.94 19.31
C ARG A 152 -15.57 -10.69 20.54
N ALA A 153 -15.49 -9.51 21.15
CA ALA A 153 -16.34 -9.12 22.27
C ALA A 153 -17.82 -9.06 21.84
N GLU A 154 -18.10 -8.46 20.69
CA GLU A 154 -19.45 -8.38 20.11
C GLU A 154 -20.04 -9.78 19.84
N VAL A 155 -19.23 -10.71 19.32
CA VAL A 155 -19.66 -12.10 19.06
C VAL A 155 -19.93 -12.88 20.35
N ARG A 156 -19.26 -12.56 21.46
CA ARG A 156 -19.47 -13.22 22.76
C ARG A 156 -20.62 -12.63 23.58
N GLY A 157 -20.97 -11.37 23.31
CA GLY A 157 -22.05 -10.66 24.00
C GLY A 157 -23.44 -10.90 23.41
N ASN A 158 -23.51 -11.43 22.19
CA ASN A 158 -24.72 -11.95 21.54
C ASN A 158 -24.79 -13.48 21.67
#